data_AF-E0MSF9-F1
#
_entry.id   AF-E0MSF9-F1
#
_cell.length_a   1.000
_cell.length_b   1.000
_cell.length_c   1.000
_cell.angle_alpha   90.00
_cell.angle_beta   90.00
_cell.angle_gamma   90.00
#
_symmetry.space_group_name_H-M   'P 1'
#
loop_
_entity.id
_entity.type
_entity.pdbx_description
1 polymer ?
#
loop_
_entity_poly.entity_id
_entity_poly.type
_entity_poly.pdbx_seq_one_letter_code
_entity_poly.pdbx_strand_id
1 'polypeptide(L)'
;MVLGGFALLLTGCGDAVTVTAEERSACDEKVKELFGRAGVGEQVGYHVRTTNGTKTARLIYQQTTDFPGAQCDLLEGKVVSVVKFEQIFPTPGDKI
;
A
#
# COMPACT_ATOMS: atom_id res chain seq x y z
N MET A 1 20.31 -46.56 -20.08
CA MET A 1 19.90 -46.54 -18.65
C MET A 1 19.35 -45.17 -18.34
N VAL A 2 18.12 -45.15 -17.84
CA VAL A 2 17.33 -43.98 -17.43
C VAL A 2 17.90 -43.42 -16.12
N LEU A 3 17.66 -42.12 -15.90
CA LEU A 3 17.54 -41.36 -14.63
C LEU A 3 18.45 -40.13 -14.72
N GLY A 4 17.95 -38.91 -14.84
CA GLY A 4 16.63 -38.40 -14.52
C GLY A 4 16.87 -36.97 -14.08
N GLY A 5 16.37 -36.01 -14.86
CA GLY A 5 16.48 -34.60 -14.53
C GLY A 5 15.85 -34.34 -13.16
N PHE A 6 16.60 -33.70 -12.28
CA PHE A 6 16.05 -33.09 -11.08
C PHE A 6 16.04 -31.59 -11.31
N ALA A 7 15.08 -31.15 -12.14
CA ALA A 7 14.66 -29.76 -12.19
C ALA A 7 13.98 -29.45 -10.85
N LEU A 8 14.73 -28.92 -9.91
CA LEU A 8 14.21 -28.36 -8.66
C LEU A 8 13.62 -26.97 -8.95
N LEU A 9 12.54 -26.95 -9.76
CA LEU A 9 11.65 -25.80 -9.86
C LEU A 9 10.68 -25.85 -8.67
N LEU A 10 11.21 -25.55 -7.48
CA LEU A 10 10.39 -25.10 -6.37
C LEU A 10 10.26 -23.57 -6.45
N THR A 11 9.76 -23.07 -7.59
CA THR A 11 8.99 -21.81 -7.57
C THR A 11 7.62 -22.17 -6.99
N GLY A 12 7.59 -22.36 -5.68
CA GLY A 12 6.36 -22.15 -4.94
C GLY A 12 6.03 -20.67 -5.12
N CYS A 13 5.21 -20.35 -6.13
CA CYS A 13 4.40 -19.14 -6.11
C CYS A 13 3.43 -19.32 -4.94
N GLY A 14 3.92 -19.08 -3.72
CA GLY A 14 3.02 -18.59 -2.70
C GLY A 14 2.51 -17.28 -3.28
N ASP A 15 1.24 -17.26 -3.68
CA ASP A 15 0.53 -16.03 -4.04
C ASP A 15 0.65 -15.09 -2.86
N ALA A 16 1.74 -14.32 -2.82
CA ALA A 16 1.89 -13.24 -1.87
C ALA A 16 0.73 -12.31 -2.22
N VAL A 17 -0.25 -12.26 -1.32
CA VAL A 17 -1.42 -11.41 -1.46
C VAL A 17 -0.91 -9.98 -1.36
N THR A 18 -0.53 -9.44 -2.51
CA THR A 18 0.10 -8.13 -2.67
C THR A 18 -0.90 -7.17 -3.29
N VAL A 19 -0.59 -5.87 -3.19
CA VAL A 19 -1.31 -4.84 -3.91
C VAL A 19 -0.83 -4.85 -5.36
N THR A 20 -1.76 -4.91 -6.31
CA THR A 20 -1.43 -4.85 -7.75
C THR A 20 -1.04 -3.44 -8.16
N ALA A 21 -0.33 -3.31 -9.29
CA ALA A 21 0.02 -2.00 -9.83
C ALA A 21 -1.23 -1.15 -10.18
N GLU A 22 -2.33 -1.80 -10.58
CA GLU A 22 -3.61 -1.15 -10.85
C GLU A 22 -4.25 -0.60 -9.57
N GLU A 23 -4.30 -1.39 -8.49
CA GLU A 23 -4.81 -0.95 -7.18
C GLU A 23 -4.02 0.24 -6.63
N ARG A 24 -2.69 0.20 -6.82
CA ARG A 24 -1.80 1.31 -6.45
C ARG A 24 -2.09 2.56 -7.27
N SER A 25 -2.21 2.42 -8.59
CA SER A 25 -2.49 3.54 -9.49
C SER A 25 -3.84 4.20 -9.16
N ALA A 26 -4.87 3.40 -8.88
CA ALA A 26 -6.19 3.91 -8.49
C ALA A 26 -6.13 4.72 -7.18
N CYS A 27 -5.37 4.26 -6.19
CA CYS A 27 -5.13 5.03 -4.97
C CYS A 27 -4.32 6.31 -5.24
N ASP A 28 -3.23 6.23 -6.02
CA ASP A 28 -2.40 7.38 -6.35
C ASP A 28 -3.21 8.49 -7.03
N GLU A 29 -4.08 8.13 -7.98
CA GLU A 29 -4.97 9.09 -8.64
C GLU A 29 -5.95 9.73 -7.64
N LYS A 30 -6.57 8.92 -6.77
CA LYS A 30 -7.54 9.44 -5.80
C LYS A 30 -6.91 10.32 -4.73
N VAL A 31 -5.71 9.97 -4.27
CA VAL A 31 -4.92 10.75 -3.31
C VAL A 31 -4.47 12.07 -3.94
N LYS A 32 -4.01 12.06 -5.20
CA LYS A 32 -3.69 13.29 -5.96
C LYS A 32 -4.90 14.19 -6.15
N GLU A 33 -6.06 13.61 -6.45
CA GLU A 33 -7.32 14.33 -6.61
C GLU A 33 -7.73 15.04 -5.31
N LEU A 34 -7.62 14.35 -4.17
CA LEU A 34 -8.12 14.85 -2.88
C LEU A 34 -7.17 15.81 -2.17
N PHE A 35 -5.85 15.63 -2.30
CA PHE A 35 -4.85 16.37 -1.49
C PHE A 35 -3.87 17.21 -2.32
N GLY A 36 -3.94 17.15 -3.64
CA GLY A 36 -3.22 18.08 -4.52
C GLY A 36 -2.02 17.50 -5.26
N ARG A 37 -1.51 18.32 -6.20
CA ARG A 37 -0.66 17.92 -7.35
C ARG A 37 0.81 17.66 -7.02
N ALA A 38 1.31 18.11 -5.88
CA ALA A 38 2.73 18.13 -5.57
C ALA A 38 3.11 16.93 -4.70
N GLY A 39 3.56 15.85 -5.36
CA GLY A 39 4.16 14.70 -4.68
C GLY A 39 3.18 13.99 -3.77
N VAL A 40 2.47 12.99 -4.31
CA VAL A 40 1.97 11.90 -3.46
C VAL A 40 3.16 11.50 -2.58
N GLY A 41 3.02 11.63 -1.27
CA GLY A 41 4.07 11.21 -0.35
C GLY A 41 4.51 9.80 -0.74
N GLU A 42 5.81 9.52 -0.64
CA GLU A 42 6.32 8.20 -1.04
C GLU A 42 5.45 7.11 -0.40
N GLN A 43 4.99 6.15 -1.21
CA GLN A 43 4.26 5.02 -0.65
C GLN A 43 5.25 4.21 0.17
N VAL A 44 5.17 4.35 1.49
CA VAL A 44 6.07 3.69 2.43
C VAL A 44 5.65 2.27 2.77
N GLY A 45 4.41 1.88 2.42
CA GLY A 45 3.98 0.52 2.64
C GLY A 45 2.55 0.23 2.21
N TYR A 46 2.18 -1.02 2.40
CA TYR A 46 0.81 -1.47 2.28
C TYR A 46 0.53 -2.64 3.23
N HIS A 47 -0.72 -2.77 3.65
CA HIS A 47 -1.24 -3.90 4.39
C HIS A 47 -2.33 -4.56 3.57
N VAL A 48 -2.22 -5.86 3.30
CA VAL A 48 -3.29 -6.63 2.65
C VAL A 48 -3.82 -7.66 3.63
N ARG A 49 -5.14 -7.78 3.68
CA ARG A 49 -5.84 -8.77 4.48
C ARG A 49 -6.97 -9.36 3.67
N THR A 50 -7.06 -10.69 3.65
CA THR A 50 -8.20 -11.41 3.09
C THR A 50 -9.05 -11.92 4.23
N THR A 51 -10.32 -11.54 4.29
CA THR A 51 -11.28 -12.02 5.30
C THR A 51 -12.48 -12.60 4.57
N ASN A 52 -12.82 -13.88 4.81
CA ASN A 52 -13.94 -14.57 4.16
C ASN A 52 -13.92 -14.50 2.61
N GLY A 53 -12.74 -14.55 2.00
CA GLY A 53 -12.57 -14.42 0.54
C GLY A 53 -12.55 -12.98 0.01
N THR A 54 -12.92 -12.00 0.84
CA THR A 54 -12.85 -10.58 0.48
C THR A 54 -11.45 -10.03 0.72
N LYS A 55 -10.80 -9.54 -0.33
CA LYS A 55 -9.51 -8.85 -0.26
C LYS A 55 -9.72 -7.41 0.17
N THR A 56 -9.06 -7.02 1.25
CA THR A 56 -8.92 -5.63 1.69
C THR A 56 -7.45 -5.24 1.62
N ALA A 57 -7.14 -4.07 1.07
CA ALA A 57 -5.80 -3.54 1.02
C ALA A 57 -5.78 -2.12 1.54
N ARG A 58 -4.69 -1.72 2.19
CA ARG A 58 -4.48 -0.39 2.72
C ARG A 58 -3.12 0.10 2.27
N LEU A 59 -3.07 1.16 1.51
CA LEU A 59 -1.84 1.83 1.11
C LEU A 59 -1.60 3.02 2.03
N ILE A 60 -0.34 3.19 2.43
CA ILE A 60 0.08 4.26 3.32
C ILE A 60 1.07 5.14 2.55
N TYR A 61 0.73 6.41 2.44
CA TYR A 61 1.52 7.47 1.85
C TYR A 61 2.12 8.30 2.98
N GLN A 62 3.44 8.46 2.96
CA GLN A 62 4.15 9.17 4.01
C GLN A 62 3.81 10.66 4.01
N GLN A 63 3.73 11.27 5.19
CA GLN A 63 3.70 12.72 5.29
C GLN A 63 5.04 13.32 4.89
N THR A 64 5.01 14.34 4.05
CA THR A 64 6.19 15.16 3.72
C THR A 64 5.92 16.61 4.14
N THR A 65 6.91 17.49 3.96
CA THR A 65 6.78 18.92 4.24
C THR A 65 5.62 19.58 3.48
N ASP A 66 5.35 19.11 2.26
CA ASP A 66 4.37 19.69 1.34
C ASP A 66 3.13 18.80 1.15
N PHE A 67 3.09 17.63 1.78
CA PHE A 67 2.02 16.64 1.61
C PHE A 67 1.59 16.05 2.96
N PRO A 68 0.31 16.18 3.36
CA PRO A 68 -0.19 15.50 4.54
C PRO A 68 -0.15 13.99 4.30
N GLY A 69 0.22 13.19 5.30
CA GLY A 69 0.19 11.74 5.16
C GLY A 69 -1.20 11.26 4.75
N ALA A 70 -1.29 10.20 3.96
CA ALA A 70 -2.56 9.70 3.48
C ALA A 70 -2.64 8.18 3.57
N GLN A 71 -3.84 7.68 3.83
CA GLN A 71 -4.16 6.26 3.81
C GLN A 71 -5.25 6.03 2.76
N CYS A 72 -5.02 5.10 1.86
CA CYS A 72 -6.01 4.66 0.87
C CYS A 72 -6.43 3.23 1.17
N ASP A 73 -7.71 3.02 1.47
CA ASP A 73 -8.28 1.70 1.69
C ASP A 73 -8.98 1.22 0.41
N LEU A 74 -8.66 -0.01 0.01
CA LEU A 74 -9.27 -0.75 -1.09
C LEU A 74 -10.05 -1.95 -0.57
N LEU A 75 -11.19 -2.20 -1.21
CA LEU A 75 -12.00 -3.40 -1.05
C LEU A 75 -12.17 -4.04 -2.43
N GLU A 76 -11.71 -5.27 -2.58
CA GLU A 76 -11.76 -6.03 -3.84
C GLU A 76 -11.21 -5.23 -5.04
N GLY A 77 -10.10 -4.54 -4.81
CA GLY A 77 -9.40 -3.72 -5.80
C GLY A 77 -10.02 -2.35 -6.09
N LYS A 78 -11.10 -1.97 -5.39
CA LYS A 78 -11.74 -0.66 -5.53
C LYS A 78 -11.43 0.24 -4.35
N VAL A 79 -11.09 1.50 -4.62
CA VAL A 79 -10.88 2.51 -3.56
C VAL A 79 -12.20 2.78 -2.87
N VAL A 80 -12.26 2.49 -1.56
CA VAL A 80 -13.46 2.71 -0.72
C VAL A 80 -13.30 3.86 0.24
N SER A 81 -12.06 4.19 0.62
CA SER A 81 -11.80 5.31 1.52
C SER A 81 -10.41 5.89 1.26
N VAL A 82 -10.31 7.20 1.41
CA VAL A 82 -9.03 7.91 1.45
C VAL A 82 -9.06 8.86 2.63
N VAL A 83 -8.15 8.66 3.57
CA VAL A 83 -8.09 9.41 4.83
C VAL A 83 -6.76 10.14 4.91
N LYS A 84 -6.80 11.45 5.18
CA LYS A 84 -5.60 12.20 5.52
C LYS A 84 -5.24 11.99 6.99
N PHE A 85 -3.96 11.90 7.29
CA PHE A 85 -3.43 11.94 8.64
C PHE A 85 -2.26 12.91 8.71
N GLU A 86 -2.19 13.65 9.80
CA GLU A 86 -1.03 14.47 10.14
C GLU A 86 -0.31 13.74 11.26
N GLN A 87 0.85 13.16 10.97
CA GLN A 87 1.78 12.76 12.01
C GLN A 87 2.28 14.04 12.67
N ILE A 88 1.76 14.29 13.87
CA ILE A 88 2.34 15.24 14.79
C ILE A 88 3.62 14.56 15.30
N PHE A 89 4.73 14.75 14.60
CA PHE A 89 6.03 14.41 15.19
C PHE A 89 6.20 15.32 16.40
N PRO A 90 6.30 14.78 17.63
CA PRO A 90 6.63 15.62 18.77
C PRO A 90 7.98 16.27 18.46
N THR A 91 7.99 17.60 18.35
CA THR A 91 9.21 18.37 18.27
C THR A 91 10.06 17.98 19.49
N PRO A 92 11.30 17.51 19.33
CA PRO A 92 12.16 17.21 20.47
C PRO A 92 12.39 18.51 21.25
N GLY A 93 11.63 18.70 22.33
CA GLY A 93 11.56 19.96 23.05
C GLY A 93 10.22 20.19 23.78
N ASP A 94 9.13 19.60 23.32
CA ASP A 94 7.87 19.63 24.07
C ASP A 94 7.92 18.62 25.23
N LYS A 95 8.07 19.17 26.44
CA LYS A 95 8.00 18.41 27.68
C LYS A 95 6.56 17.89 27.83
N ILE A 96 6.38 16.57 27.76
CA ILE A 96 5.25 15.86 28.38
C ILE A 96 5.27 16.04 29.90
#